data_AF-R5BXN9-F1
#
_entry.id   AF-R5BXN9-F1
#
_cell.length_a   1.000
_cell.length_b   1.000
_cell.length_c   1.000
_cell.angle_alpha   90.00
_cell.angle_beta   90.00
_cell.angle_gamma   90.00
#
_symmetry.space_group_name_H-M   'P 1'
#
loop_
_entity.id
_entity.type
_entity.pdbx_description
1 polymer ?
#
loop_
_entity_poly.entity_id
_entity_poly.type
_entity_poly.pdbx_seq_one_letter_code
_entity_poly.pdbx_strand_id
1 'polypeptide(L)'
;MRTKMLYIADDGISFESEIECRVHERKVKQEILQNMKDLDLYLWKKYFPESEINAEPELYQASMWLQTDIAEIMVSFPESKDEIISTIKANPYGDKILQDYLNFDKLKRRVEIRKDFLTALKSVKRGSELSGLLEWSFSNKDLTELAKLHKANKCRRKIEDLLTDCNFHYECSKFHDKDYTEFLN
;
A
#
# COMPACT_ATOMS: atom_id res chain seq x y z
N MET A 1 40.98 -18.25 30.42
CA MET A 1 40.48 -17.28 29.42
C MET A 1 39.09 -16.83 29.85
N ARG A 2 38.81 -15.51 29.85
CA ARG A 2 37.44 -15.01 29.99
C ARG A 2 36.87 -14.87 28.58
N THR A 3 35.79 -15.58 28.29
CA THR A 3 35.03 -15.41 27.05
C THR A 3 34.13 -14.18 27.20
N LYS A 4 34.28 -13.19 26.32
CA LYS A 4 33.40 -12.03 26.25
C LYS A 4 32.41 -12.27 25.10
N MET A 5 31.11 -12.24 25.39
CA MET A 5 30.06 -12.35 24.39
C MET A 5 29.77 -10.95 23.84
N LEU A 6 29.69 -10.82 22.52
CA LEU A 6 29.32 -9.59 21.83
C LEU A 6 28.03 -9.83 21.06
N TYR A 7 27.14 -8.86 21.09
CA TYR A 7 25.86 -8.86 20.37
C TYR A 7 25.98 -7.85 19.22
N ILE A 8 25.55 -8.21 18.02
CA ILE A 8 25.66 -7.36 16.83
C ILE A 8 24.23 -7.07 16.37
N ALA A 9 23.87 -5.79 16.29
CA ALA A 9 22.57 -5.34 15.81
C ALA A 9 22.47 -5.45 14.28
N ASP A 10 21.25 -5.35 13.75
CA ASP A 10 20.98 -5.41 12.30
C ASP A 10 21.76 -4.38 11.46
N ASP A 11 22.21 -3.27 12.05
CA ASP A 11 23.03 -2.24 11.40
C ASP A 11 24.55 -2.47 11.56
N GLY A 12 24.95 -3.58 12.17
CA GLY A 12 26.34 -3.98 12.38
C GLY A 12 26.98 -3.39 13.64
N ILE A 13 26.27 -2.56 14.41
CA ILE A 13 26.81 -2.00 15.66
C ILE A 13 26.91 -3.11 16.71
N SER A 14 28.06 -3.19 17.37
CA SER A 14 28.34 -4.20 18.40
C SER A 14 28.09 -3.66 19.82
N PHE A 15 27.49 -4.50 20.66
CA PHE A 15 27.14 -4.22 22.05
C PHE A 15 27.68 -5.31 22.97
N GLU A 16 27.99 -4.94 24.21
CA GLU A 16 28.43 -5.89 25.25
C GLU A 16 27.25 -6.53 25.99
N SER A 17 26.05 -5.98 25.81
CA SER A 17 24.81 -6.42 26.44
C SER A 17 23.73 -6.68 25.38
N GLU A 18 23.06 -7.82 25.51
CA GLU A 18 21.90 -8.15 24.66
C GLU A 18 20.79 -7.13 24.80
N ILE A 19 20.60 -6.60 26.01
CA ILE A 19 19.54 -5.63 26.31
C ILE A 19 19.80 -4.32 25.56
N GLU A 20 21.05 -3.84 25.56
CA GLU A 20 21.43 -2.62 24.85
C GLU A 20 21.25 -2.78 23.34
N CYS A 21 21.67 -3.92 22.79
CA CYS A 21 21.46 -4.28 21.39
C CYS A 21 19.96 -4.23 21.02
N ARG A 22 19.10 -4.88 21.80
CA ARG A 22 17.64 -4.91 21.57
C ARG A 22 16.99 -3.54 21.74
N VAL A 23 17.46 -2.72 22.68
CA VAL A 23 16.97 -1.34 22.87
C VAL A 23 17.31 -0.47 21.66
N HIS A 24 18.54 -0.60 21.16
CA HIS A 24 19.00 0.08 19.94
C HIS A 24 18.15 -0.30 18.73
N GLU A 25 17.96 -1.60 18.47
CA GLU A 25 17.14 -2.08 17.34
C GLU A 25 15.70 -1.59 17.39
N ARG A 26 15.08 -1.56 18.58
CA ARG A 26 13.72 -1.02 18.74
C ARG A 26 13.66 0.47 18.43
N LYS A 27 14.66 1.24 18.87
CA LYS A 27 14.75 2.67 18.60
C LYS A 27 14.90 2.92 17.11
N VAL A 28 15.85 2.24 16.45
CA VAL A 28 16.05 2.33 14.99
C VAL A 28 14.78 1.97 14.23
N LYS A 29 14.09 0.89 14.64
CA LYS A 29 12.81 0.50 14.00
C LYS A 29 11.73 1.58 14.14
N GLN A 30 11.62 2.22 15.31
CA GLN A 30 10.67 3.32 15.51
C GLN A 30 11.03 4.52 14.62
N GLU A 31 12.30 4.87 14.52
CA GLU A 31 12.77 5.94 13.64
C GLU A 31 12.47 5.66 12.17
N ILE A 32 12.68 4.43 11.69
CA ILE A 32 12.32 4.02 10.33
C ILE A 32 10.81 4.20 10.10
N LEU A 33 9.96 3.69 11.00
CA LEU A 33 8.51 3.81 10.85
C LEU A 33 8.03 5.26 10.86
N GLN A 34 8.64 6.12 11.69
CA GLN A 34 8.34 7.55 11.68
C GLN A 34 8.75 8.19 10.34
N ASN A 35 9.93 7.87 9.82
CA ASN A 35 10.38 8.37 8.51
C ASN A 35 9.45 7.91 7.38
N MET A 36 8.93 6.67 7.44
CA MET A 36 7.95 6.19 6.47
C MET A 36 6.64 6.97 6.54
N LYS A 37 6.15 7.29 7.73
CA LYS A 37 4.96 8.13 7.94
C LYS A 37 5.17 9.55 7.38
N ASP A 38 6.34 10.13 7.60
CA ASP A 38 6.66 11.46 7.08
C ASP A 38 6.81 11.46 5.55
N LEU A 39 7.42 10.41 4.98
CA LEU A 39 7.53 10.20 3.54
C LEU A 39 6.16 10.02 2.87
N ASP A 40 5.27 9.25 3.48
CA ASP A 40 3.89 9.02 3.01
C ASP A 40 3.15 10.34 2.87
N LEU A 41 3.12 11.12 3.96
CA LEU A 41 2.52 12.45 3.98
C LEU A 41 3.13 13.40 2.94
N TYR A 42 4.46 13.40 2.81
CA TYR A 42 5.17 14.23 1.84
C TYR A 42 4.78 13.88 0.40
N LEU A 43 4.83 12.59 0.05
CA LEU A 43 4.50 12.10 -1.29
C LEU A 43 3.02 12.39 -1.61
N TRP A 44 2.11 12.13 -0.67
CA TRP A 44 0.70 12.42 -0.86
C TRP A 44 0.44 13.89 -1.18
N LYS A 45 0.97 14.81 -0.35
CA LYS A 45 0.81 16.26 -0.57
C LYS A 45 1.46 16.73 -1.87
N LYS A 46 2.57 16.11 -2.29
CA LYS A 46 3.27 16.49 -3.51
C LYS A 46 2.43 16.21 -4.76
N TYR A 47 1.78 15.05 -4.81
CA TYR A 47 0.99 14.62 -5.98
C TYR A 47 -0.49 15.02 -5.89
N PHE A 48 -1.01 15.22 -4.69
CA PHE A 48 -2.39 15.63 -4.42
C PHE A 48 -2.43 16.85 -3.47
N PRO A 49 -1.93 18.02 -3.89
CA PRO A 49 -1.77 19.19 -3.01
C PRO A 49 -3.08 19.74 -2.46
N GLU A 50 -4.18 19.55 -3.20
CA GLU A 50 -5.53 19.98 -2.80
C GLU A 50 -6.26 18.95 -1.91
N SER A 51 -5.62 17.81 -1.60
CA SER A 51 -6.22 16.79 -0.73
C SER A 51 -6.20 17.25 0.73
N GLU A 52 -7.37 17.24 1.37
CA GLU A 52 -7.46 17.34 2.82
C GLU A 52 -6.95 16.03 3.45
N ILE A 53 -6.05 16.14 4.43
CA ILE A 53 -5.53 14.98 5.18
C ILE A 53 -6.33 14.87 6.46
N ASN A 54 -7.22 13.89 6.50
CA ASN A 54 -8.20 13.72 7.56
C ASN A 54 -7.80 12.65 8.59
N ALA A 55 -6.72 11.93 8.35
CA ALA A 55 -6.19 10.92 9.24
C ALA A 55 -4.68 10.76 9.05
N GLU A 56 -3.99 10.44 10.14
CA GLU A 56 -2.59 10.05 10.11
C GLU A 56 -2.47 8.59 10.55
N PRO A 57 -1.58 7.80 9.92
CA PRO A 57 -1.36 6.43 10.36
C PRO A 57 -0.71 6.39 11.74
N GLU A 58 -1.06 5.35 12.50
CA GLU A 58 -0.24 4.90 13.62
C GLU A 58 1.10 4.34 13.10
N LEU A 59 2.16 4.36 13.91
CA LEU A 59 3.50 3.94 13.47
C LEU A 59 3.53 2.52 12.90
N TYR A 60 2.74 1.59 13.46
CA TYR A 60 2.70 0.22 12.97
C TYR A 60 2.01 0.09 11.59
N GLN A 61 1.27 1.10 11.16
CA GLN A 61 0.58 1.17 9.87
C GLN A 61 1.38 1.91 8.79
N ALA A 62 2.45 2.63 9.17
CA ALA A 62 3.20 3.51 8.28
C ALA A 62 3.64 2.83 6.96
N SER A 63 4.07 1.56 7.03
CA SER A 63 4.48 0.81 5.85
C SER A 63 3.33 0.46 4.91
N MET A 64 2.15 0.15 5.46
CA MET A 64 0.97 -0.17 4.67
C MET A 64 0.42 1.07 3.97
N TRP A 65 0.39 2.20 4.69
CA TRP A 65 -0.09 3.48 4.15
C TRP A 65 0.82 3.96 3.02
N LEU A 66 2.15 3.99 3.26
CA LEU A 66 3.13 4.36 2.24
C LEU A 66 2.99 3.52 0.95
N GLN A 67 2.78 2.21 1.06
CA GLN A 67 2.57 1.35 -0.10
C GLN A 67 1.26 1.65 -0.84
N THR A 68 0.19 1.89 -0.09
CA THR A 68 -1.14 2.21 -0.64
C THR A 68 -1.10 3.52 -1.41
N ASP A 69 -0.50 4.55 -0.83
CA ASP A 69 -0.43 5.88 -1.42
C ASP A 69 0.53 5.92 -2.60
N ILE A 70 1.68 5.24 -2.54
CA ILE A 70 2.55 5.06 -3.72
C ILE A 70 1.79 4.40 -4.86
N ALA A 71 0.99 3.36 -4.60
CA ALA A 71 0.22 2.70 -5.64
C ALA A 71 -0.85 3.64 -6.25
N GLU A 72 -1.55 4.43 -5.42
CA GLU A 72 -2.51 5.43 -5.91
C GLU A 72 -1.82 6.51 -6.75
N ILE A 73 -0.70 7.04 -6.28
CA ILE A 73 0.12 8.01 -7.02
C ILE A 73 0.54 7.41 -8.37
N MET A 74 1.03 6.16 -8.42
CA MET A 74 1.45 5.53 -9.68
C MET A 74 0.28 5.20 -10.63
N VAL A 75 -0.94 5.03 -10.11
CA VAL A 75 -2.16 4.92 -10.93
C VAL A 75 -2.48 6.26 -11.57
N SER A 76 -2.45 7.34 -10.80
CA SER A 76 -2.83 8.69 -11.23
C SER A 76 -1.73 9.42 -12.01
N PHE A 77 -0.47 9.12 -11.73
CA PHE A 77 0.74 9.70 -12.32
C PHE A 77 1.68 8.57 -12.78
N PRO A 78 1.49 8.00 -13.98
CA PRO A 78 2.22 6.80 -14.43
C PRO A 78 3.74 6.90 -14.44
N GLU A 79 4.28 8.11 -14.64
CA GLU A 79 5.72 8.39 -14.72
C GLU A 79 6.36 8.73 -13.36
N SER A 80 5.58 8.68 -12.26
CA SER A 80 6.05 9.09 -10.92
C SER A 80 7.06 8.13 -10.27
N LYS A 81 7.18 6.90 -10.78
CA LYS A 81 7.94 5.82 -10.12
C LYS A 81 9.38 6.23 -9.77
N ASP A 82 10.13 6.74 -10.73
CA ASP A 82 11.56 7.03 -10.54
C ASP A 82 11.77 8.21 -9.57
N GLU A 83 10.86 9.19 -9.62
CA GLU A 83 10.86 10.32 -8.70
C GLU A 83 10.51 9.91 -7.26
N ILE A 84 9.53 9.00 -7.09
CA ILE A 84 9.19 8.41 -5.78
C ILE A 84 10.41 7.68 -5.21
N ILE A 85 11.07 6.82 -6.01
CA ILE A 85 12.26 6.08 -5.57
C ILE A 85 13.37 7.05 -5.17
N SER A 86 13.63 8.09 -5.98
CA SER A 86 14.63 9.12 -5.68
C SER A 86 14.32 9.85 -4.37
N THR A 87 13.06 10.20 -4.15
CA THR A 87 12.58 10.87 -2.93
C THR A 87 12.82 9.99 -1.70
N ILE A 88 12.52 8.69 -1.79
CA ILE A 88 12.73 7.75 -0.68
C ILE A 88 14.24 7.58 -0.43
N LYS A 89 15.07 7.46 -1.47
CA LYS A 89 16.53 7.32 -1.33
C LYS A 89 17.20 8.51 -0.65
N ALA A 90 16.62 9.71 -0.77
CA ALA A 90 17.13 10.89 -0.09
C ALA A 90 16.89 10.85 1.44
N ASN A 91 16.05 9.93 1.94
CA ASN A 91 15.83 9.73 3.37
C ASN A 91 17.02 8.99 4.02
N PRO A 92 17.41 9.30 5.27
CA PRO A 92 18.47 8.58 5.98
C PRO A 92 18.30 7.05 6.04
N TYR A 93 17.05 6.57 6.03
CA TYR A 93 16.71 5.15 6.01
C TYR A 93 16.22 4.66 4.64
N GLY A 94 16.42 5.45 3.58
CA GLY A 94 15.85 5.23 2.25
C GLY A 94 16.14 3.86 1.65
N ASP A 95 17.40 3.45 1.68
CA ASP A 95 17.80 2.13 1.15
C ASP A 95 17.13 0.98 1.92
N LYS A 96 17.06 1.09 3.26
CA LYS A 96 16.40 0.10 4.12
C LYS A 96 14.88 0.06 3.88
N ILE A 97 14.25 1.22 3.73
CA ILE A 97 12.82 1.31 3.38
C ILE A 97 12.55 0.63 2.04
N LEU A 98 13.36 0.93 1.03
CA LEU A 98 13.22 0.34 -0.31
C LEU A 98 13.45 -1.17 -0.33
N GLN A 99 14.39 -1.67 0.48
CA GLN A 99 14.74 -3.08 0.51
C GLN A 99 13.78 -3.92 1.35
N ASP A 100 13.45 -3.46 2.55
CA ASP A 100 12.77 -4.28 3.56
C ASP A 100 11.26 -4.05 3.61
N TYR A 101 10.78 -2.88 3.17
CA TYR A 101 9.39 -2.46 3.36
C TYR A 101 8.61 -2.24 2.06
N LEU A 102 9.31 -2.04 0.93
CA LEU A 102 8.67 -1.75 -0.35
C LEU A 102 9.01 -2.81 -1.38
N ASN A 103 7.98 -3.49 -1.88
CA ASN A 103 8.13 -4.41 -3.00
C ASN A 103 7.55 -3.79 -4.28
N PHE A 104 8.40 -3.18 -5.10
CA PHE A 104 7.98 -2.49 -6.33
C PHE A 104 7.38 -3.41 -7.40
N ASP A 105 7.72 -4.70 -7.40
CA ASP A 105 7.10 -5.65 -8.31
C ASP A 105 5.64 -5.90 -7.93
N LYS A 106 5.35 -6.04 -6.63
CA LYS A 106 3.98 -6.11 -6.11
C LYS A 106 3.21 -4.81 -6.36
N LEU A 107 3.83 -3.65 -6.11
CA LEU A 107 3.21 -2.35 -6.38
C LEU A 107 2.88 -2.19 -7.86
N LYS A 108 3.82 -2.54 -8.75
CA LYS A 108 3.58 -2.51 -10.20
C LYS A 108 2.41 -3.41 -10.59
N ARG A 109 2.34 -4.62 -10.04
CA ARG A 109 1.23 -5.53 -10.31
C ARG A 109 -0.11 -4.97 -9.83
N ARG A 110 -0.14 -4.34 -8.65
CA ARG A 110 -1.33 -3.65 -8.13
C ARG A 110 -1.78 -2.53 -9.07
N VAL A 111 -0.84 -1.70 -9.51
CA VAL A 111 -1.10 -0.59 -10.45
C VAL A 111 -1.65 -1.10 -11.78
N GLU A 112 -1.11 -2.20 -12.32
CA GLU A 112 -1.63 -2.83 -13.54
C GLU A 112 -3.08 -3.29 -13.38
N ILE A 113 -3.43 -3.92 -12.25
CA ILE A 113 -4.80 -4.36 -11.97
C ILE A 113 -5.74 -3.16 -11.90
N ARG A 114 -5.37 -2.11 -11.15
CA ARG A 114 -6.19 -0.92 -10.94
C ARG A 114 -6.38 -0.09 -12.23
N LYS A 115 -5.42 -0.14 -13.15
CA LYS A 115 -5.52 0.50 -14.47
C LYS A 115 -6.47 -0.23 -15.42
N ASP A 116 -6.64 -1.54 -15.29
CA ASP A 116 -7.55 -2.32 -16.13
C ASP A 116 -8.16 -3.52 -15.37
N PHE A 117 -9.15 -3.19 -14.53
CA PHE A 117 -9.91 -4.20 -13.79
C PHE A 117 -10.57 -5.23 -14.70
N LEU A 118 -11.00 -4.86 -15.91
CA LEU A 118 -11.68 -5.79 -16.82
C LEU A 118 -10.74 -6.91 -17.26
N THR A 119 -9.53 -6.55 -17.71
CA THR A 119 -8.52 -7.53 -18.11
C THR A 119 -8.08 -8.37 -16.92
N ALA A 120 -7.82 -7.74 -15.77
CA ALA A 120 -7.44 -8.45 -14.55
C ALA A 120 -8.50 -9.47 -14.12
N LEU A 121 -9.77 -9.06 -14.02
CA LEU A 121 -10.89 -9.93 -13.65
C LEU A 121 -11.13 -11.06 -14.66
N LYS A 122 -10.84 -10.85 -15.95
CA LYS A 122 -10.91 -11.92 -16.96
C LYS A 122 -9.81 -12.96 -16.80
N SER A 123 -8.64 -12.56 -16.29
CA SER A 123 -7.47 -13.45 -16.15
C SER A 123 -7.56 -14.45 -15.00
N VAL A 124 -8.40 -14.18 -14.00
CA VAL A 124 -8.58 -15.04 -12.81
C VAL A 124 -9.85 -15.87 -12.89
N LYS A 125 -9.98 -16.95 -12.11
CA LYS A 125 -11.23 -17.74 -12.09
C LYS A 125 -12.26 -17.09 -11.16
N ARG A 126 -11.82 -16.64 -9.99
CA ARG A 126 -12.58 -15.96 -8.95
C ARG A 126 -12.07 -14.54 -8.75
N GLY A 127 -12.96 -13.62 -8.39
CA GLY A 127 -12.58 -12.23 -8.12
C GLY A 127 -11.66 -12.14 -6.91
N SER A 128 -11.92 -12.95 -5.88
CA SER A 128 -11.15 -13.03 -4.64
C SER A 128 -9.66 -13.36 -4.84
N GLU A 129 -9.27 -13.89 -6.00
CA GLU A 129 -7.86 -14.12 -6.33
C GLU A 129 -7.06 -12.80 -6.49
N LEU A 130 -7.75 -11.68 -6.69
CA LEU A 130 -7.13 -10.36 -6.79
C LEU A 130 -7.02 -9.64 -5.45
N SER A 131 -7.73 -10.06 -4.40
CA SER A 131 -7.84 -9.31 -3.14
C SER A 131 -6.48 -9.06 -2.47
N GLY A 132 -5.66 -10.11 -2.34
CA GLY A 132 -4.33 -9.98 -1.75
C GLY A 132 -3.35 -9.15 -2.60
N LEU A 133 -3.54 -9.11 -3.93
CA LEU A 133 -2.74 -8.25 -4.82
C LEU A 133 -3.14 -6.77 -4.68
N LEU A 134 -4.40 -6.53 -4.32
CA LEU A 134 -4.97 -5.22 -4.06
C LEU A 134 -4.90 -4.82 -2.58
N GLU A 135 -4.31 -5.68 -1.72
CA GLU A 135 -4.26 -5.49 -0.26
C GLU A 135 -5.62 -5.23 0.38
N TRP A 136 -6.67 -5.87 -0.17
CA TRP A 136 -8.04 -5.72 0.32
C TRP A 136 -8.50 -4.25 0.41
N SER A 137 -7.99 -3.39 -0.47
CA SER A 137 -8.25 -1.94 -0.47
C SER A 137 -8.68 -1.44 -1.85
N PHE A 138 -9.55 -0.44 -1.85
CA PHE A 138 -10.04 0.26 -3.04
C PHE A 138 -10.09 1.76 -2.77
N SER A 139 -9.68 2.57 -3.75
CA SER A 139 -10.00 3.99 -3.76
C SER A 139 -11.39 4.23 -4.34
N ASN A 140 -11.94 5.43 -4.14
CA ASN A 140 -13.21 5.83 -4.76
C ASN A 140 -13.18 5.66 -6.29
N LYS A 141 -12.03 5.94 -6.91
CA LYS A 141 -11.81 5.74 -8.36
C LYS A 141 -11.91 4.27 -8.74
N ASP A 142 -11.34 3.37 -7.95
CA ASP A 142 -11.46 1.93 -8.20
C ASP A 142 -12.93 1.49 -8.12
N LEU A 143 -13.65 1.92 -7.08
CA LEU A 143 -15.07 1.62 -6.91
C LEU A 143 -15.91 2.16 -8.07
N THR A 144 -15.63 3.36 -8.57
CA THR A 144 -16.26 3.92 -9.77
C THR A 144 -16.00 3.05 -11.00
N GLU A 145 -14.77 2.60 -11.24
CA GLU A 145 -14.46 1.73 -12.39
C GLU A 145 -15.14 0.36 -12.27
N LEU A 146 -15.13 -0.24 -11.08
CA LEU A 146 -15.85 -1.48 -10.81
C LEU A 146 -17.36 -1.31 -11.02
N ALA A 147 -17.96 -0.19 -10.59
CA ALA A 147 -19.36 0.13 -10.81
C ALA A 147 -19.70 0.24 -12.31
N LYS A 148 -18.84 0.91 -13.11
CA LYS A 148 -19.00 1.02 -14.57
C LYS A 148 -19.02 -0.36 -15.23
N LEU A 149 -18.07 -1.23 -14.86
CA LEU A 149 -18.00 -2.60 -15.39
C LEU A 149 -19.22 -3.43 -14.98
N HIS A 150 -19.61 -3.34 -13.71
CA HIS A 150 -20.75 -4.07 -13.18
C HIS A 150 -22.06 -3.66 -13.87
N LYS A 151 -22.32 -2.36 -14.00
CA LYS A 151 -23.48 -1.79 -14.71
C LYS A 151 -23.53 -2.20 -16.19
N ALA A 152 -22.38 -2.31 -16.83
CA ALA A 152 -22.24 -2.81 -18.21
C ALA A 152 -22.36 -4.34 -18.34
N ASN A 153 -22.76 -5.05 -17.28
CA ASN A 153 -22.87 -6.51 -17.23
C ASN A 153 -21.55 -7.25 -17.51
N LYS A 154 -20.40 -6.64 -17.17
CA LYS A 154 -19.06 -7.23 -17.32
C LYS A 154 -18.55 -7.75 -15.98
N CYS A 155 -18.18 -9.03 -15.91
CA CYS A 155 -17.56 -9.67 -14.74
C CYS A 155 -18.34 -9.54 -13.41
N ARG A 156 -19.67 -9.30 -13.43
CA ARG A 156 -20.48 -9.01 -12.23
C ARG A 156 -20.19 -9.91 -11.02
N ARG A 157 -20.30 -11.24 -11.19
CA ARG A 157 -20.04 -12.21 -10.12
C ARG A 157 -18.62 -12.13 -9.56
N LYS A 158 -17.62 -11.82 -10.39
CA LYS A 158 -16.24 -11.67 -9.92
C LYS A 158 -16.05 -10.35 -9.19
N ILE A 159 -16.74 -9.29 -9.60
CA ILE A 159 -16.72 -8.00 -8.89
C ILE A 159 -17.36 -8.18 -7.50
N GLU A 160 -18.53 -8.80 -7.41
CA GLU A 160 -19.21 -9.08 -6.14
C GLU A 160 -18.35 -9.99 -5.22
N ASP A 161 -17.74 -11.05 -5.75
CA ASP A 161 -16.82 -11.95 -5.02
C ASP A 161 -15.57 -11.21 -4.52
N LEU A 162 -14.99 -10.33 -5.35
CA LEU A 162 -13.86 -9.49 -4.96
C LEU A 162 -14.22 -8.49 -3.86
N LEU A 163 -15.32 -7.73 -4.02
CA LEU A 163 -15.75 -6.75 -3.02
C LEU A 163 -16.07 -7.42 -1.68
N THR A 164 -16.72 -8.59 -1.72
CA THR A 164 -17.02 -9.38 -0.52
C THR A 164 -15.75 -9.81 0.20
N ASP A 165 -14.76 -10.34 -0.52
CA ASP A 165 -13.51 -10.81 0.07
C ASP A 165 -12.66 -9.66 0.61
N CYS A 166 -12.74 -8.47 0.00
CA CYS A 166 -12.13 -7.23 0.50
C CYS A 166 -12.92 -6.54 1.62
N ASN A 167 -14.04 -7.11 2.11
CA ASN A 167 -14.91 -6.52 3.14
C ASN A 167 -15.62 -5.21 2.72
N PHE A 168 -15.82 -4.98 1.42
CA PHE A 168 -16.63 -3.89 0.85
C PHE A 168 -18.08 -4.36 0.64
N HIS A 169 -18.71 -4.83 1.72
CA HIS A 169 -20.05 -5.43 1.67
C HIS A 169 -21.14 -4.42 1.32
N TYR A 170 -20.98 -3.16 1.71
CA TYR A 170 -21.92 -2.09 1.38
C TYR A 170 -21.99 -1.88 -0.14
N GLU A 171 -20.84 -1.69 -0.76
CA GLU A 171 -20.66 -1.49 -2.20
C GLU A 171 -21.13 -2.73 -2.97
N CYS A 172 -20.79 -3.93 -2.48
CA CYS A 172 -21.27 -5.18 -3.05
C CYS A 172 -22.81 -5.26 -3.06
N SER A 173 -23.47 -4.89 -1.95
CA SER A 173 -24.93 -4.86 -1.86
C SER A 173 -25.52 -3.85 -2.85
N LYS A 174 -24.97 -2.64 -2.91
CA LYS A 174 -25.40 -1.59 -3.84
C LYS A 174 -25.30 -2.04 -5.29
N PHE A 175 -24.19 -2.70 -5.65
CA PHE A 175 -23.98 -3.21 -7.00
C PHE A 175 -24.97 -4.33 -7.33
N HIS A 176 -25.23 -5.24 -6.40
CA HIS A 176 -26.22 -6.30 -6.53
C HIS A 176 -27.62 -5.74 -6.80
N ASP A 177 -28.02 -4.72 -6.04
CA ASP A 177 -29.30 -4.01 -6.16
C ASP A 177 -29.37 -3.09 -7.40
N LYS A 178 -28.25 -2.97 -8.13
CA LYS A 178 -28.08 -2.09 -9.30
C LYS A 178 -28.24 -0.60 -8.98
N ASP A 179 -28.02 -0.21 -7.72
CA ASP A 179 -27.95 1.18 -7.31
C ASP A 179 -26.49 1.66 -7.41
N TYR A 180 -26.19 2.38 -8.50
CA TYR A 180 -24.85 2.90 -8.78
C TYR A 180 -24.72 4.40 -8.53
N THR A 181 -25.76 5.04 -8.01
CA THR A 181 -25.89 6.50 -7.98
C THR A 181 -24.70 7.14 -7.27
N GLU A 182 -24.28 6.59 -6.14
CA GLU A 182 -23.13 7.08 -5.35
C GLU A 182 -21.78 6.90 -6.05
N PHE A 183 -21.65 5.92 -6.95
CA PHE A 183 -20.37 5.50 -7.53
C PHE A 183 -20.10 6.06 -8.92
N LEU A 184 -21.11 6.60 -9.59
CA LEU A 184 -21.06 7.04 -10.99
C LEU A 184 -21.32 8.55 -11.18
N ASN A 185 -21.34 9.31 -10.09
CA ASN A 185 -21.50 10.76 -10.13
C ASN A 185 -20.18 11.46 -10.45
#